data_AF-A0A651DSB1-F1
#
_entry.id   AF-A0A651DSB1-F1
#
_cell.length_a   1.000
_cell.length_b   1.000
_cell.length_c   1.000
_cell.angle_alpha   90.00
_cell.angle_beta   90.00
_cell.angle_gamma   90.00
#
_symmetry.space_group_name_H-M   'P 1'
#
loop_
_entity.id
_entity.type
_entity.pdbx_description
1 polymer ?
#
loop_
_entity_poly.entity_id
_entity_poly.type
_entity_poly.pdbx_seq_one_letter_code
_entity_poly.pdbx_strand_id
1 'polypeptide(L)'
;METRQVAEDIRVEGIVQGVGFRPTVYRLAEQYELRGWVLNDGAGVWIRIAGAPEQIATFVEELKGSPPPLARITRITRTALPLTAVPERSFSIAASQTGIVQTKISPDAATCASCQRDLQDPDSRFFRYPFTNCTHCGPRLSIIRAIPYDRHQTSMAAFPMCVACERDYQAIANRRFHAQPIACPTCGPQVWLEESDGQILAKGEAAIARTVLLLRQGEIIAIKGLGGIHLACDASQETAVAALRHRKHRPAKPFALMVRDLAQLRDYCHVNEIEQQLLASPAAPIVLLTRRPDRPHHALQALAHPI
;
A
#
# COMPACT_ATOMS: atom_id res chain seq x y z
N MET A 1 8.76 44.93 10.31
CA MET A 1 7.53 44.52 11.03
C MET A 1 7.70 43.05 11.34
N GLU A 2 7.84 42.70 12.62
CA GLU A 2 7.81 41.29 13.02
C GLU A 2 6.43 40.73 12.69
N THR A 3 6.38 39.75 11.79
CA THR A 3 5.15 39.04 11.45
C THR A 3 4.63 38.37 12.73
N ARG A 4 3.41 38.74 13.14
CA ARG A 4 2.75 38.16 14.32
C ARG A 4 2.76 36.63 14.18
N GLN A 5 3.41 35.95 15.11
CA GLN A 5 3.40 34.49 15.16
C GLN A 5 2.29 33.98 16.08
N VAL A 6 1.69 32.85 15.71
CA VAL A 6 0.74 32.10 16.55
C VAL A 6 1.13 30.63 16.56
N ALA A 7 0.66 29.90 17.58
CA ALA A 7 0.82 28.46 17.70
C ALA A 7 -0.52 27.75 17.78
N GLU A 8 -0.61 26.57 17.17
CA GLU A 8 -1.81 25.74 17.18
C GLU A 8 -1.47 24.25 17.39
N ASP A 9 -2.32 23.58 18.15
CA ASP A 9 -2.50 22.13 18.09
C ASP A 9 -3.58 21.81 17.05
N ILE A 10 -3.24 20.94 16.11
CA ILE A 10 -4.14 20.44 15.08
C ILE A 10 -4.26 18.92 15.24
N ARG A 11 -5.47 18.50 15.56
CA ARG A 11 -5.86 17.09 15.65
C ARG A 11 -6.54 16.67 14.36
N VAL A 12 -6.01 15.63 13.72
CA VAL A 12 -6.59 15.06 12.49
C VAL A 12 -7.06 13.63 12.78
N GLU A 13 -8.33 13.37 12.49
CA GLU A 13 -9.01 12.09 12.72
C GLU A 13 -9.46 11.48 11.38
N GLY A 14 -9.58 10.15 11.33
CA GLY A 14 -10.00 9.39 10.15
C GLY A 14 -9.04 8.27 9.80
N ILE A 15 -8.94 7.93 8.51
CA ILE A 15 -7.89 7.05 7.98
C ILE A 15 -6.68 7.93 7.67
N VAL A 16 -5.85 8.16 8.68
CA VAL A 16 -4.72 9.11 8.61
C VAL A 16 -3.39 8.49 9.05
N GLN A 17 -3.39 7.22 9.45
CA GLN A 17 -2.18 6.48 9.78
C GLN A 17 -1.87 5.42 8.72
N GLY A 18 -0.58 5.20 8.47
CA GLY A 18 -0.10 4.31 7.42
C GLY A 18 -0.31 4.81 5.99
N VAL A 19 -0.82 6.02 5.79
CA VAL A 19 -1.18 6.55 4.46
C VAL A 19 -0.17 7.58 3.93
N GLY A 20 0.98 7.73 4.58
CA GLY A 20 1.97 8.77 4.24
C GLY A 20 1.66 10.16 4.81
N PHE A 21 0.78 10.25 5.81
CA PHE A 21 0.33 11.51 6.38
C PHE A 21 1.45 12.33 7.06
N ARG A 22 2.25 11.71 7.94
CA ARG A 22 3.41 12.36 8.58
C ARG A 22 4.39 12.98 7.57
N PRO A 23 4.84 12.25 6.52
CA PRO A 23 5.58 12.81 5.38
C PRO A 23 4.93 14.03 4.71
N THR A 24 3.63 13.96 4.43
CA THR A 24 2.91 15.06 3.77
C THR A 24 2.85 16.29 4.67
N VAL A 25 2.53 16.12 5.95
CA VAL A 25 2.55 17.20 6.93
C VAL A 25 3.93 17.84 7.02
N TYR A 26 5.00 17.03 7.10
CA TYR A 26 6.36 17.55 7.13
C TYR A 26 6.68 18.41 5.91
N ARG A 27 6.40 17.91 4.69
CA ARG A 27 6.66 18.67 3.45
C ARG A 27 5.87 19.98 3.38
N LEU A 28 4.60 19.95 3.77
CA LEU A 28 3.77 21.16 3.80
C LEU A 28 4.27 22.15 4.85
N ALA A 29 4.68 21.68 6.03
CA ALA A 29 5.24 22.54 7.06
C ALA A 29 6.52 23.25 6.57
N GLU A 30 7.43 22.53 5.91
CA GLU A 30 8.62 23.13 5.30
C GLU A 30 8.27 24.12 4.19
N GLN A 31 7.33 23.77 3.30
CA GLN A 31 6.89 24.64 2.20
C GLN A 31 6.32 25.98 2.70
N TYR A 32 5.63 25.97 3.84
CA TYR A 32 5.02 27.16 4.43
C TYR A 32 5.86 27.74 5.58
N GLU A 33 7.12 27.32 5.72
CA GLU A 33 8.08 27.82 6.73
C GLU A 33 7.55 27.72 8.19
N LEU A 34 6.78 26.67 8.47
CA LEU A 34 6.20 26.40 9.78
C LEU A 34 7.15 25.57 10.64
N ARG A 35 7.18 25.86 11.93
CA ARG A 35 7.97 25.10 12.92
C ARG A 35 7.09 24.27 13.83
N GLY A 36 7.64 23.17 14.37
CA GLY A 36 6.92 22.29 15.30
C GLY A 36 7.14 20.81 15.01
N TRP A 37 6.08 20.01 15.13
CA TRP A 37 6.17 18.57 14.92
C TRP A 37 4.84 17.92 14.52
N VAL A 38 4.96 16.69 14.00
CA VAL A 38 3.84 15.77 13.78
C VAL A 38 4.15 14.39 14.37
N LEU A 39 3.16 13.75 14.99
CA LEU A 39 3.25 12.37 15.47
C LEU A 39 1.93 11.61 15.30
N ASN A 40 2.00 10.28 15.42
CA ASN A 40 0.83 9.42 15.51
C ASN A 40 0.52 9.10 16.97
N ASP A 41 -0.75 9.03 17.32
CA ASP A 41 -1.20 8.48 18.61
C ASP A 41 -2.45 7.60 18.43
N GLY A 42 -3.09 7.19 19.54
CA GLY A 42 -4.30 6.37 19.47
C GLY A 42 -5.50 7.05 18.79
N ALA A 43 -5.57 8.38 18.80
CA ALA A 43 -6.70 9.15 18.26
C ALA A 43 -6.53 9.47 16.75
N GLY A 44 -5.30 9.56 16.25
CA GLY A 44 -5.04 9.83 14.84
C GLY A 44 -3.67 10.45 14.63
N VAL A 45 -3.65 11.61 13.96
CA VAL A 45 -2.43 12.40 13.78
C VAL A 45 -2.54 13.66 14.63
N TRP A 46 -1.48 13.95 15.37
CA TRP A 46 -1.33 15.18 16.13
C TRP A 46 -0.23 16.02 15.51
N ILE A 47 -0.58 17.24 15.16
CA ILE A 47 0.33 18.24 14.61
C ILE A 47 0.37 19.40 15.59
N ARG A 48 1.56 19.86 15.94
CA ARG A 48 1.77 21.09 16.67
C ARG A 48 2.62 22.01 15.82
N ILE A 49 2.12 23.22 15.52
CA ILE A 49 2.80 24.16 14.64
C ILE A 49 2.80 25.58 15.19
N ALA A 50 3.82 26.36 14.82
CA ALA A 50 3.85 27.80 14.96
C ALA A 50 4.34 28.46 13.66
N GLY A 51 3.83 29.66 13.39
CA GLY A 51 4.13 30.43 12.18
C GLY A 51 3.20 31.62 12.02
N ALA A 52 3.20 32.24 10.83
CA ALA A 52 2.22 33.27 10.53
C ALA A 52 0.80 32.67 10.45
N PRO A 53 -0.24 33.34 10.99
CA PRO A 53 -1.62 32.85 10.95
C PRO A 53 -2.08 32.47 9.54
N GLU A 54 -1.66 33.23 8.53
CA GLU A 54 -2.02 33.02 7.13
C GLU A 54 -1.37 31.74 6.59
N GLN A 55 -0.10 31.50 6.89
CA GLN A 55 0.62 30.27 6.51
C GLN A 55 -0.01 29.03 7.15
N ILE A 56 -0.40 29.13 8.43
CA ILE A 56 -1.09 28.04 9.14
C ILE A 56 -2.45 27.76 8.51
N ALA A 57 -3.22 28.80 8.16
CA ALA A 57 -4.50 28.64 7.50
C ALA A 57 -4.33 27.96 6.13
N THR A 58 -3.39 28.42 5.30
CA THR A 58 -3.09 27.80 4.00
C THR A 58 -2.62 26.36 4.14
N PHE A 59 -1.76 26.06 5.12
CA PHE A 59 -1.33 24.69 5.43
C PHE A 59 -2.52 23.76 5.72
N VAL A 60 -3.48 24.21 6.52
CA VAL A 60 -4.66 23.42 6.87
C VAL A 60 -5.56 23.20 5.66
N GLU A 61 -5.78 24.23 4.84
CA GLU A 61 -6.61 24.12 3.65
C GLU A 61 -5.97 23.21 2.59
N GLU A 62 -4.66 23.29 2.38
CA GLU A 62 -3.92 22.38 1.50
C GLU A 62 -3.98 20.93 2.02
N LEU A 63 -3.84 20.73 3.33
CA LEU A 63 -3.93 19.40 3.94
C LEU A 63 -5.32 18.77 3.76
N LYS A 64 -6.38 19.58 3.73
CA LYS A 64 -7.76 19.13 3.47
C LYS A 64 -8.02 18.90 1.98
N GLY A 65 -7.53 19.79 1.12
CA GLY A 65 -7.76 19.74 -0.33
C GLY A 65 -6.94 18.67 -1.05
N SER A 66 -5.72 18.42 -0.55
CA SER A 66 -4.74 17.52 -1.16
C SER A 66 -4.18 16.50 -0.16
N PRO A 67 -5.02 15.72 0.54
CA PRO A 67 -4.51 14.73 1.47
C PRO A 67 -3.76 13.60 0.73
N PRO A 68 -2.91 12.82 1.43
CA PRO A 68 -2.27 11.66 0.83
C PRO A 68 -3.30 10.72 0.14
N PRO A 69 -2.95 10.00 -0.94
CA PRO A 69 -3.94 9.29 -1.77
C PRO A 69 -4.86 8.30 -1.02
N LEU A 70 -4.29 7.62 -0.03
CA LEU A 70 -5.01 6.63 0.81
C LEU A 70 -5.67 7.25 2.04
N ALA A 71 -5.43 8.53 2.31
CA ALA A 71 -5.97 9.19 3.48
C ALA A 71 -7.45 9.54 3.29
N ARG A 72 -8.21 9.46 4.38
CA ARG A 72 -9.59 9.95 4.45
C ARG A 72 -9.75 10.69 5.77
N ILE A 73 -9.69 12.01 5.70
CA ILE A 73 -9.86 12.88 6.87
C ILE A 73 -11.35 12.97 7.17
N THR A 74 -11.74 12.64 8.40
CA THR A 74 -13.13 12.78 8.87
C THR A 74 -13.34 14.04 9.67
N ARG A 75 -12.31 14.50 10.38
CA ARG A 75 -12.39 15.68 11.25
C ARG A 75 -11.00 16.29 11.44
N ILE A 76 -10.96 17.63 11.48
CA ILE A 76 -9.81 18.41 11.91
C ILE A 76 -10.26 19.33 13.04
N THR A 77 -9.61 19.25 14.20
CA THR A 77 -9.82 20.17 15.32
C THR A 77 -8.57 21.01 15.51
N ARG A 78 -8.75 22.33 15.63
CA ARG A 78 -7.66 23.29 15.84
C ARG A 78 -7.81 23.93 17.21
N THR A 79 -6.72 24.12 17.92
CA THR A 79 -6.73 24.73 19.24
C THR A 79 -5.53 25.65 19.37
N ALA A 80 -5.78 26.92 19.69
CA ALA A 80 -4.71 27.90 19.90
C ALA A 80 -3.85 27.52 21.12
N LEU A 81 -2.56 27.78 21.02
CA LEU A 81 -1.59 27.52 22.06
C LEU A 81 -0.67 28.73 22.29
N PRO A 82 -0.05 28.82 23.47
CA PRO A 82 1.10 29.70 23.68
C PRO A 82 2.25 29.34 22.73
N LEU A 83 2.94 30.34 22.18
CA LEU A 83 4.12 30.12 21.33
C LEU A 83 5.22 29.31 22.04
N THR A 84 5.33 29.43 23.36
CA THR A 84 6.27 28.67 24.19
C THR A 84 6.04 27.16 24.20
N ALA A 85 4.87 26.70 23.76
CA ALA A 85 4.54 25.27 23.66
C ALA A 85 5.13 24.60 22.40
N VAL A 86 5.68 25.39 21.47
CA VAL A 86 6.25 24.91 20.20
C VAL A 86 7.76 25.13 20.20
N PRO A 87 8.58 24.12 19.83
CA PRO A 87 10.01 24.29 19.71
C PRO A 87 10.39 25.48 18.80
N GLU A 88 11.49 26.17 19.13
CA GLU A 88 12.05 27.24 18.29
C GLU A 88 12.77 26.74 17.04
N ARG A 89 12.91 25.41 16.91
CA ARG A 89 13.64 24.75 15.82
C ARG A 89 12.77 24.50 14.60
N SER A 90 13.35 23.90 13.56
CA SER A 90 12.66 23.41 12.36
C SER A 90 11.54 22.41 12.68
N PHE A 91 10.71 22.11 11.68
CA PHE A 91 9.67 21.09 11.81
C PHE A 91 10.28 19.67 11.91
N SER A 92 9.59 18.75 12.59
CA SER A 92 10.07 17.36 12.75
C SER A 92 8.96 16.32 12.77
N ILE A 93 9.27 15.07 12.41
CA ILE A 93 8.39 13.92 12.67
C ILE A 93 8.81 13.31 14.01
N ALA A 94 7.98 13.51 15.04
CA ALA A 94 8.24 13.04 16.39
C ALA A 94 7.82 11.58 16.59
N ALA A 95 8.32 10.97 17.68
CA ALA A 95 7.98 9.60 18.06
C ALA A 95 6.49 9.48 18.38
N SER A 96 5.88 8.37 17.98
CA SER A 96 4.46 8.10 18.22
C SER A 96 4.18 7.90 19.72
N GLN A 97 2.99 8.28 20.16
CA GLN A 97 2.55 8.14 21.55
C GLN A 97 1.46 7.08 21.69
N THR A 98 1.63 6.15 22.62
CA THR A 98 0.62 5.14 22.93
C THR A 98 -0.54 5.74 23.70
N GLY A 99 -1.76 5.26 23.43
CA GLY A 99 -2.97 5.70 24.12
C GLY A 99 -4.17 4.84 23.71
N ILE A 100 -5.37 5.26 24.13
CA ILE A 100 -6.61 4.58 23.74
C ILE A 100 -6.79 4.69 22.21
N VAL A 101 -6.93 3.55 21.55
CA VAL A 101 -7.05 3.48 20.09
C VAL A 101 -8.47 3.83 19.67
N GLN A 102 -8.61 4.95 18.95
CA GLN A 102 -9.86 5.43 18.35
C GLN A 102 -9.73 5.66 16.84
N THR A 103 -8.51 5.60 16.29
CA THR A 103 -8.24 5.83 14.87
C THR A 103 -8.55 4.63 13.98
N LYS A 104 -8.85 4.89 12.69
CA LYS A 104 -9.14 3.85 11.71
C LYS A 104 -7.88 3.40 10.99
N ILE A 105 -7.75 2.08 10.82
CA ILE A 105 -6.65 1.47 10.07
C ILE A 105 -6.97 1.51 8.57
N SER A 106 -6.00 1.93 7.76
CA SER A 106 -6.14 1.91 6.30
C SER A 106 -6.19 0.46 5.79
N PRO A 107 -7.06 0.14 4.81
CA PRO A 107 -7.02 -1.15 4.14
C PRO A 107 -5.70 -1.33 3.37
N ASP A 108 -5.41 -2.56 2.97
CA ASP A 108 -4.30 -2.84 2.05
C ASP A 108 -4.54 -2.14 0.71
N ALA A 109 -3.46 -1.75 0.03
CA ALA A 109 -3.53 -1.07 -1.25
C ALA A 109 -2.65 -1.75 -2.29
N ALA A 110 -3.17 -1.90 -3.51
CA ALA A 110 -2.43 -2.41 -4.66
C ALA A 110 -1.21 -1.55 -4.98
N THR A 111 -0.21 -2.17 -5.59
CA THR A 111 1.07 -1.54 -5.96
C THR A 111 0.81 -0.32 -6.85
N CYS A 112 1.30 0.86 -6.44
CA CYS A 112 1.12 2.06 -7.24
C CYS A 112 2.03 2.07 -8.49
N ALA A 113 1.68 2.87 -9.51
CA ALA A 113 2.43 2.97 -10.76
C ALA A 113 3.93 3.28 -10.57
N SER A 114 4.30 4.07 -9.56
CA SER A 114 5.72 4.35 -9.26
C SER A 114 6.47 3.12 -8.74
N CYS A 115 5.83 2.29 -7.93
CA CYS A 115 6.43 1.04 -7.46
C CYS A 115 6.41 -0.03 -8.57
N GLN A 116 5.41 -0.04 -9.45
CA GLN A 116 5.40 -0.89 -10.65
C GLN A 116 6.58 -0.56 -11.57
N ARG A 117 6.89 0.73 -11.78
CA ARG A 117 8.08 1.14 -12.54
C ARG A 117 9.37 0.62 -11.91
N ASP A 118 9.50 0.68 -10.58
CA ASP A 118 10.66 0.12 -9.91
C ASP A 118 10.84 -1.39 -10.15
N LEU A 119 9.74 -2.15 -10.24
CA LEU A 119 9.81 -3.59 -10.50
C LEU A 119 10.35 -3.90 -11.89
N GLN A 120 10.18 -2.98 -12.83
CA GLN A 120 10.52 -3.15 -14.25
C GLN A 120 11.85 -2.51 -14.63
N ASP A 121 12.36 -1.60 -13.81
CA ASP A 121 13.60 -0.85 -14.05
C ASP A 121 14.82 -1.63 -13.55
N PRO A 122 15.72 -2.11 -14.44
CA PRO A 122 16.92 -2.86 -14.06
C PRO A 122 17.90 -2.09 -13.18
N ASP A 123 17.89 -0.75 -13.25
CA ASP A 123 18.75 0.11 -12.45
C ASP A 123 18.16 0.39 -11.06
N SER A 124 16.90 0.03 -10.85
CA SER A 124 16.25 0.15 -9.54
C SER A 124 16.73 -0.92 -8.59
N ARG A 125 17.06 -0.53 -7.35
CA ARG A 125 17.32 -1.47 -6.24
C ARG A 125 16.14 -2.42 -5.96
N PHE A 126 14.94 -2.06 -6.40
CA PHE A 126 13.74 -2.85 -6.21
C PHE A 126 13.34 -3.62 -7.49
N PHE A 127 14.22 -3.69 -8.50
CA PHE A 127 14.00 -4.48 -9.71
C PHE A 127 13.59 -5.90 -9.35
N ARG A 128 12.43 -6.32 -9.89
CA ARG A 128 11.82 -7.65 -9.65
C ARG A 128 11.63 -8.05 -8.16
N TYR A 129 11.71 -7.10 -7.22
CA TYR A 129 11.58 -7.38 -5.80
C TYR A 129 10.10 -7.54 -5.37
N PRO A 130 9.63 -8.73 -4.96
CA PRO A 130 8.19 -9.02 -4.84
C PRO A 130 7.44 -8.24 -3.76
N PHE A 131 8.16 -7.66 -2.80
CA PHE A 131 7.57 -6.97 -1.66
C PHE A 131 7.77 -5.45 -1.70
N THR A 132 8.10 -4.89 -2.87
CA THR A 132 8.27 -3.44 -3.02
C THR A 132 6.98 -2.70 -2.68
N ASN A 133 7.11 -1.60 -1.94
CA ASN A 133 6.01 -0.72 -1.59
C ASN A 133 6.53 0.70 -1.28
N CYS A 134 5.61 1.63 -1.09
CA CYS A 134 5.89 2.99 -0.62
C CYS A 134 4.80 3.45 0.36
N THR A 135 4.82 4.72 0.77
CA THR A 135 3.79 5.29 1.64
C THR A 135 2.39 5.26 1.02
N HIS A 136 2.28 5.20 -0.31
CA HIS A 136 1.02 5.25 -1.07
C HIS A 136 0.46 3.88 -1.49
N CYS A 137 1.16 2.76 -1.21
CA CYS A 137 0.69 1.43 -1.59
C CYS A 137 1.21 0.32 -0.67
N GLY A 138 0.78 -0.92 -0.92
CA GLY A 138 1.23 -2.13 -0.23
C GLY A 138 0.39 -2.47 1.00
N PRO A 139 0.84 -3.45 1.80
CA PRO A 139 0.09 -3.94 2.93
C PRO A 139 -0.01 -2.91 4.06
N ARG A 140 -1.16 -2.91 4.73
CA ARG A 140 -1.52 -2.09 5.89
C ARG A 140 -2.22 -2.98 6.91
N LEU A 141 -3.55 -3.10 6.84
CA LEU A 141 -4.35 -3.87 7.78
C LEU A 141 -3.80 -5.30 7.96
N SER A 142 -3.36 -5.96 6.88
CA SER A 142 -2.84 -7.34 6.94
C SER A 142 -1.53 -7.51 7.71
N ILE A 143 -0.78 -6.43 7.95
CA ILE A 143 0.53 -6.49 8.61
C ILE A 143 0.59 -5.76 9.94
N ILE A 144 -0.43 -4.97 10.28
CA ILE A 144 -0.48 -4.19 11.52
C ILE A 144 -0.84 -5.10 12.70
N ARG A 145 -0.06 -4.99 13.78
CA ARG A 145 -0.30 -5.68 15.05
C ARG A 145 -0.94 -4.76 16.09
N ALA A 146 -0.56 -3.48 16.10
CA ALA A 146 -1.07 -2.48 17.03
C ALA A 146 -1.00 -1.06 16.43
N ILE A 147 -1.66 -0.12 17.11
CA ILE A 147 -1.61 1.32 16.86
C ILE A 147 -0.96 2.00 18.07
N PRO A 148 -0.09 3.01 17.89
CA PRO A 148 0.18 3.78 16.66
C PRO A 148 0.94 3.07 15.53
N TYR A 149 0.61 3.38 14.28
CA TYR A 149 1.26 2.76 13.12
C TYR A 149 2.74 3.12 13.02
N ASP A 150 3.58 2.18 13.43
CA ASP A 150 5.04 2.19 13.26
C ASP A 150 5.57 0.79 12.99
N ARG A 151 6.76 0.69 12.39
CA ARG A 151 7.37 -0.57 11.93
C ARG A 151 7.37 -1.66 13.00
N HIS A 152 7.75 -1.31 14.25
CA HIS A 152 7.82 -2.27 15.36
C HIS A 152 6.45 -2.86 15.75
N GLN A 153 5.36 -2.18 15.39
CA GLN A 153 3.98 -2.64 15.57
C GLN A 153 3.42 -3.34 14.32
N THR A 154 4.28 -3.84 13.45
CA THR A 154 3.88 -4.60 12.24
C THR A 154 4.64 -5.93 12.14
N SER A 155 4.24 -6.80 11.23
CA SER A 155 5.02 -7.99 10.86
C SER A 155 6.41 -7.65 10.29
N MET A 156 6.63 -6.41 9.84
CA MET A 156 7.93 -5.94 9.35
C MET A 156 8.95 -5.70 10.47
N ALA A 157 8.55 -5.78 11.75
CA ALA A 157 9.45 -5.68 12.90
C ALA A 157 10.56 -6.74 12.89
N ALA A 158 10.30 -7.92 12.29
CA ALA A 158 11.29 -9.00 12.17
C ALA A 158 12.37 -8.74 11.11
N PHE A 159 12.26 -7.64 10.35
CA PHE A 159 13.14 -7.31 9.23
C PHE A 159 13.79 -5.94 9.52
N PRO A 160 14.98 -5.89 10.16
CA PRO A 160 15.71 -4.62 10.35
C PRO A 160 16.03 -3.95 9.01
N MET A 161 15.93 -2.63 8.92
CA MET A 161 16.28 -1.94 7.67
C MET A 161 17.80 -2.02 7.43
N CYS A 162 18.23 -2.29 6.19
CA CYS A 162 19.62 -2.04 5.82
C CYS A 162 19.89 -0.53 5.69
N VAL A 163 21.16 -0.14 5.68
CA VAL A 163 21.61 1.26 5.54
C VAL A 163 20.95 1.98 4.36
N ALA A 164 20.78 1.28 3.24
CA ALA A 164 20.18 1.86 2.04
C ALA A 164 18.67 2.14 2.19
N CYS A 165 17.93 1.24 2.85
CA CYS A 165 16.53 1.45 3.18
C CYS A 165 16.35 2.50 4.27
N GLU A 166 17.24 2.55 5.25
CA GLU A 166 17.21 3.60 6.28
C GLU A 166 17.43 4.99 5.68
N ARG A 167 18.37 5.11 4.72
CA ARG A 167 18.56 6.35 3.97
C ARG A 167 17.30 6.78 3.23
N ASP A 168 16.64 5.87 2.52
CA ASP A 168 15.38 6.15 1.82
C ASP A 168 14.25 6.52 2.80
N TYR A 169 14.22 5.90 3.97
CA TYR A 169 13.24 6.15 5.02
C TYR A 169 13.38 7.57 5.61
N GLN A 170 14.60 8.08 5.71
CA GLN A 170 14.90 9.43 6.23
C GLN A 170 14.94 10.53 5.16
N ALA A 171 15.04 10.18 3.87
CA ALA A 171 15.17 11.15 2.78
C ALA A 171 13.81 11.77 2.41
N ILE A 172 13.57 13.04 2.75
CA ILE A 172 12.31 13.77 2.55
C ILE A 172 11.82 13.75 1.08
N ALA A 173 12.74 13.92 0.12
CA ALA A 173 12.43 13.90 -1.30
C ALA A 173 12.11 12.49 -1.84
N ASN A 174 12.40 11.44 -1.07
CA ASN A 174 12.10 10.07 -1.46
C ASN A 174 10.64 9.74 -1.16
N ARG A 175 9.94 9.15 -2.12
CA ARG A 175 8.55 8.65 -1.93
C ARG A 175 8.42 7.61 -0.80
N ARG A 176 9.53 7.04 -0.34
CA ARG A 176 9.61 6.10 0.79
C ARG A 176 9.95 6.76 2.12
N PHE A 177 10.01 8.09 2.19
CA PHE A 177 10.14 8.84 3.43
C PHE A 177 9.09 8.40 4.46
N HIS A 178 9.53 7.89 5.60
CA HIS A 178 8.71 7.25 6.64
C HIS A 178 7.76 6.12 6.17
N ALA A 179 8.09 5.42 5.08
CA ALA A 179 7.39 4.20 4.69
C ALA A 179 7.73 3.07 5.68
N GLN A 180 6.87 2.86 6.68
CA GLN A 180 7.07 1.84 7.71
C GLN A 180 7.36 0.42 7.19
N PRO A 181 6.76 -0.05 6.07
CA PRO A 181 7.03 -1.37 5.52
C PRO A 181 8.12 -1.37 4.43
N ILE A 182 8.96 -0.33 4.33
CA ILE A 182 10.07 -0.32 3.39
C ILE A 182 10.99 -1.53 3.62
N ALA A 183 11.36 -2.17 2.53
CA ALA A 183 12.34 -3.24 2.50
C ALA A 183 12.89 -3.40 1.08
N CYS A 184 14.02 -4.09 0.94
CA CYS A 184 14.64 -4.42 -0.34
C CYS A 184 15.13 -5.88 -0.31
N PRO A 185 15.68 -6.43 -1.42
CA PRO A 185 16.18 -7.80 -1.45
C PRO A 185 17.18 -8.15 -0.34
N THR A 186 17.94 -7.16 0.17
CA THR A 186 18.94 -7.36 1.23
C THR A 186 18.33 -7.54 2.62
N CYS A 187 17.29 -6.79 2.97
CA CYS A 187 16.79 -6.70 4.35
C CYS A 187 15.35 -7.16 4.52
N GLY A 188 14.65 -7.45 3.42
CA GLY A 188 13.24 -7.75 3.42
C GLY A 188 12.90 -9.23 3.37
N PRO A 189 11.58 -9.51 3.36
CA PRO A 189 11.06 -10.86 3.16
C PRO A 189 11.55 -11.46 1.84
N GLN A 190 11.65 -12.79 1.82
CA GLN A 190 12.08 -13.57 0.67
C GLN A 190 10.94 -14.49 0.24
N VAL A 191 10.87 -14.77 -1.06
CA VAL A 191 9.96 -15.77 -1.63
C VAL A 191 10.69 -17.10 -1.80
N TRP A 192 9.96 -18.20 -1.67
CA TRP A 192 10.42 -19.53 -2.03
C TRP A 192 9.26 -20.35 -2.60
N LEU A 193 9.61 -21.42 -3.30
CA LEU A 193 8.69 -22.42 -3.81
C LEU A 193 8.99 -23.73 -3.08
N GLU A 194 7.95 -24.37 -2.55
CA GLU A 194 8.05 -25.63 -1.83
C GLU A 194 7.02 -26.64 -2.33
N GLU A 195 7.33 -27.93 -2.15
CA GLU A 195 6.40 -29.04 -2.37
C GLU A 195 5.54 -29.31 -1.12
N SER A 196 4.55 -30.19 -1.25
CA SER A 196 3.61 -30.53 -0.18
C SER A 196 4.25 -31.19 1.04
N ASP A 197 5.44 -31.76 0.89
CA ASP A 197 6.24 -32.35 1.97
C ASP A 197 7.17 -31.32 2.65
N GLY A 198 7.15 -30.07 2.19
CA GLY A 198 7.97 -28.97 2.70
C GLY A 198 9.35 -28.85 2.03
N GLN A 199 9.66 -29.65 1.01
CA GLN A 199 10.92 -29.53 0.27
C GLN A 199 10.97 -28.21 -0.51
N ILE A 200 11.98 -27.37 -0.25
CA ILE A 200 12.18 -26.12 -0.99
C ILE A 200 12.82 -26.42 -2.36
N LEU A 201 12.10 -26.12 -3.43
CA LEU A 201 12.54 -26.28 -4.81
C LEU A 201 13.37 -25.11 -5.33
N ALA A 202 13.03 -23.89 -4.91
CA ALA A 202 13.69 -22.68 -5.37
C ALA A 202 13.43 -21.51 -4.41
N LYS A 203 14.29 -20.47 -4.46
CA LYS A 203 14.18 -19.23 -3.68
C LYS A 203 14.31 -18.01 -4.58
N GLY A 204 13.78 -16.87 -4.12
CA GLY A 204 13.89 -15.59 -4.82
C GLY A 204 13.27 -15.63 -6.23
N GLU A 205 13.95 -15.00 -7.18
CA GLU A 205 13.47 -14.92 -8.56
C GLU A 205 13.33 -16.30 -9.24
N ALA A 206 14.22 -17.25 -8.91
CA ALA A 206 14.12 -18.61 -9.43
C ALA A 206 12.82 -19.31 -8.99
N ALA A 207 12.31 -19.00 -7.78
CA ALA A 207 11.02 -19.52 -7.33
C ALA A 207 9.86 -19.00 -8.18
N ILE A 208 9.89 -17.72 -8.55
CA ILE A 208 8.87 -17.10 -9.41
C ILE A 208 8.95 -17.69 -10.82
N ALA A 209 10.15 -17.77 -11.40
CA ALA A 209 10.36 -18.37 -12.71
C ALA A 209 9.89 -19.82 -12.77
N ARG A 210 10.21 -20.63 -11.75
CA ARG A 210 9.75 -22.03 -11.67
C ARG A 210 8.24 -22.13 -11.50
N THR A 211 7.63 -21.26 -10.70
CA THR A 211 6.17 -21.17 -10.54
C THR A 211 5.47 -20.91 -11.88
N VAL A 212 6.00 -20.00 -12.70
CA VAL A 212 5.46 -19.73 -14.04
C VAL A 212 5.52 -20.98 -14.94
N LEU A 213 6.62 -21.74 -14.90
CA LEU A 213 6.75 -22.98 -15.67
C LEU A 213 5.73 -24.03 -15.22
N LEU A 214 5.55 -24.22 -13.91
CA LEU A 214 4.59 -25.19 -13.37
C LEU A 214 3.14 -24.83 -13.73
N LEU A 215 2.76 -23.54 -13.61
CA LEU A 215 1.44 -23.07 -14.03
C LEU A 215 1.18 -23.35 -15.52
N ARG A 216 2.19 -23.12 -16.38
CA ARG A 216 2.11 -23.43 -17.83
C ARG A 216 2.01 -24.92 -18.10
N GLN A 217 2.52 -25.77 -17.22
CA GLN A 217 2.42 -27.23 -17.31
C GLN A 217 1.07 -27.77 -16.79
N GLY A 218 0.16 -26.89 -16.33
CA GLY A 218 -1.16 -27.27 -15.84
C GLY A 218 -1.20 -27.60 -14.34
N GLU A 219 -0.12 -27.33 -13.61
CA GLU A 219 -0.07 -27.53 -12.16
C GLU A 219 -0.91 -26.49 -11.41
N ILE A 220 -1.36 -26.88 -10.21
CA ILE A 220 -2.11 -26.02 -9.29
C ILE A 220 -1.17 -25.61 -8.16
N ILE A 221 -0.93 -24.31 -8.02
CA ILE A 221 0.01 -23.74 -7.05
C ILE A 221 -0.74 -22.94 -5.98
N ALA A 222 -0.36 -23.14 -4.71
CA ALA A 222 -0.79 -22.29 -3.62
C ALA A 222 0.11 -21.05 -3.51
N ILE A 223 -0.47 -19.86 -3.65
CA ILE A 223 0.26 -18.58 -3.63
C ILE A 223 -0.18 -17.78 -2.41
N LYS A 224 0.79 -17.45 -1.54
CA LYS A 224 0.57 -16.56 -0.40
C LYS A 224 0.46 -15.11 -0.89
N GLY A 225 -0.75 -14.56 -0.83
CA GLY A 225 -1.02 -13.14 -1.03
C GLY A 225 -0.96 -12.35 0.29
N LEU A 226 -1.47 -11.12 0.26
CA LEU A 226 -1.48 -10.24 1.44
C LEU A 226 -2.43 -10.75 2.55
N GLY A 227 -3.68 -11.04 2.19
CA GLY A 227 -4.73 -11.42 3.14
C GLY A 227 -4.93 -12.93 3.32
N GLY A 228 -4.12 -13.77 2.68
CA GLY A 228 -4.27 -15.22 2.74
C GLY A 228 -3.63 -15.96 1.56
N ILE A 229 -3.96 -17.24 1.42
CA ILE A 229 -3.43 -18.12 0.38
C ILE A 229 -4.49 -18.33 -0.70
N HIS A 230 -4.08 -18.21 -1.96
CA HIS A 230 -4.91 -18.50 -3.14
C HIS A 230 -4.41 -19.78 -3.81
N LEU A 231 -5.34 -20.56 -4.37
CA LEU A 231 -4.98 -21.63 -5.32
C LEU A 231 -5.07 -21.06 -6.73
N ALA A 232 -3.98 -21.15 -7.48
CA ALA A 232 -3.85 -20.63 -8.83
C ALA A 232 -3.55 -21.77 -9.81
N CYS A 233 -4.14 -21.70 -10.99
CA CYS A 233 -3.82 -22.55 -12.14
C CYS A 233 -3.99 -21.70 -13.41
N ASP A 234 -3.49 -22.18 -14.55
CA ASP A 234 -3.74 -21.53 -15.83
C ASP A 234 -5.23 -21.66 -16.21
N ALA A 235 -5.90 -20.52 -16.33
CA ALA A 235 -7.33 -20.48 -16.65
C ALA A 235 -7.64 -20.84 -18.10
N SER A 236 -6.64 -20.87 -18.99
CA SER A 236 -6.78 -21.30 -20.38
C SER A 236 -6.71 -22.82 -20.54
N GLN A 237 -6.34 -23.56 -19.48
CA GLN A 237 -6.18 -25.01 -19.49
C GLN A 237 -7.36 -25.69 -18.79
N GLU A 238 -8.28 -26.25 -19.57
CA GLU A 238 -9.50 -26.88 -19.04
C GLU A 238 -9.22 -28.03 -18.08
N THR A 239 -8.18 -28.83 -18.36
CA THR A 239 -7.75 -29.94 -17.52
C THR A 239 -7.32 -29.47 -16.12
N ALA A 240 -6.54 -28.37 -16.06
CA ALA A 240 -6.10 -27.77 -14.79
C ALA A 240 -7.28 -27.19 -14.00
N VAL A 241 -8.20 -26.49 -14.67
CA VAL A 241 -9.41 -25.93 -14.06
C VAL A 241 -10.32 -27.05 -13.52
N ALA A 242 -10.53 -28.12 -14.30
CA ALA A 242 -11.32 -29.28 -13.89
C ALA A 242 -10.69 -29.98 -12.67
N ALA A 243 -9.37 -30.17 -12.68
CA ALA A 243 -8.63 -30.73 -11.55
C ALA A 243 -8.79 -29.86 -10.29
N LEU A 244 -8.73 -28.54 -10.42
CA LEU A 244 -8.94 -27.61 -9.31
C LEU A 244 -10.37 -27.70 -8.75
N ARG A 245 -11.39 -27.78 -9.61
CA ARG A 245 -12.79 -27.96 -9.18
C ARG A 245 -12.98 -29.25 -8.39
N HIS A 246 -12.41 -30.34 -8.91
CA HIS A 246 -12.48 -31.66 -8.28
C HIS A 246 -11.80 -31.64 -6.90
N ARG A 247 -10.53 -31.22 -6.81
CA ARG A 247 -9.76 -31.18 -5.55
C ARG A 247 -10.40 -30.26 -4.50
N LYS A 248 -11.02 -29.14 -4.93
CA LYS A 248 -11.67 -28.16 -4.05
C LYS A 248 -13.13 -28.49 -3.73
N HIS A 249 -13.69 -29.56 -4.28
CA HIS A 249 -15.12 -29.90 -4.17
C HIS A 249 -16.04 -28.71 -4.54
N ARG A 250 -15.71 -28.02 -5.65
CA ARG A 250 -16.39 -26.79 -6.10
C ARG A 250 -16.90 -26.94 -7.54
N PRO A 251 -17.99 -27.69 -7.76
CA PRO A 251 -18.42 -28.10 -9.10
C PRO A 251 -18.86 -26.90 -9.96
N ALA A 252 -19.69 -25.99 -9.43
CA ALA A 252 -20.32 -24.95 -10.24
C ALA A 252 -19.89 -23.51 -9.89
N LYS A 253 -19.54 -23.23 -8.62
CA LYS A 253 -19.31 -21.84 -8.19
C LYS A 253 -18.19 -21.19 -9.03
N PRO A 254 -18.41 -20.00 -9.62
CA PRO A 254 -17.44 -19.34 -10.50
C PRO A 254 -16.07 -19.15 -9.84
N PHE A 255 -15.00 -19.22 -10.63
CA PHE A 255 -13.67 -18.79 -10.19
C PHE A 255 -13.45 -17.34 -10.56
N ALA A 256 -12.74 -16.61 -9.70
CA ALA A 256 -12.20 -15.31 -10.05
C ALA A 256 -10.92 -15.51 -10.85
N LEU A 257 -10.68 -14.64 -11.84
CA LEU A 257 -9.45 -14.67 -12.61
C LEU A 257 -8.59 -13.44 -12.37
N MET A 258 -7.37 -13.51 -12.87
CA MET A 258 -6.44 -12.40 -12.94
C MET A 258 -5.96 -12.31 -14.38
N VAL A 259 -5.94 -11.09 -14.94
CA VAL A 259 -5.46 -10.83 -16.29
C VAL A 259 -4.34 -9.82 -16.20
N ARG A 260 -3.50 -9.77 -17.23
CA ARG A 260 -2.32 -8.90 -17.21
C ARG A 260 -2.70 -7.42 -17.16
N ASP A 261 -3.63 -7.01 -18.02
CA ASP A 261 -3.97 -5.61 -18.22
C ASP A 261 -5.39 -5.44 -18.79
N LEU A 262 -5.84 -4.18 -18.86
CA LEU A 262 -7.15 -3.82 -19.37
C LEU A 262 -7.31 -4.11 -20.89
N ALA A 263 -6.21 -4.12 -21.65
CA ALA A 263 -6.28 -4.44 -23.08
C ALA A 263 -6.67 -5.90 -23.28
N GLN A 264 -5.99 -6.82 -22.58
CA GLN A 264 -6.35 -8.24 -22.56
C GLN A 264 -7.78 -8.45 -22.03
N LEU A 265 -8.21 -7.70 -21.02
CA LEU A 265 -9.56 -7.82 -20.47
C LEU A 265 -10.66 -7.47 -21.50
N ARG A 266 -10.41 -6.46 -22.34
CA ARG A 266 -11.38 -5.98 -23.35
C ARG A 266 -11.58 -6.94 -24.51
N ASP A 267 -10.61 -7.83 -24.77
CA ASP A 267 -10.75 -8.93 -25.74
C ASP A 267 -11.86 -9.91 -25.34
N TYR A 268 -12.24 -9.87 -24.07
CA TYR A 268 -13.01 -10.90 -23.42
C TYR A 268 -14.34 -10.41 -22.88
N CYS A 269 -14.38 -9.18 -22.36
CA CYS A 269 -15.55 -8.61 -21.71
C CYS A 269 -15.79 -7.15 -22.12
N HIS A 270 -17.04 -6.73 -21.98
CA HIS A 270 -17.39 -5.32 -22.00
C HIS A 270 -16.96 -4.69 -20.67
N VAL A 271 -16.31 -3.53 -20.75
CA VAL A 271 -15.83 -2.78 -19.59
C VAL A 271 -16.24 -1.33 -19.77
N ASN A 272 -17.11 -0.83 -18.89
CA ASN A 272 -17.48 0.57 -18.85
C ASN A 272 -16.49 1.40 -18.00
N GLU A 273 -16.70 2.72 -17.96
CA GLU A 273 -15.79 3.63 -17.27
C GLU A 273 -15.73 3.40 -15.75
N ILE A 274 -16.87 3.12 -15.11
CA ILE A 274 -16.96 2.87 -13.66
C ILE A 274 -16.22 1.58 -13.31
N GLU A 275 -16.44 0.52 -14.09
CA GLU A 275 -15.76 -0.77 -13.93
C GLU A 275 -14.24 -0.62 -14.11
N GLN A 276 -13.81 0.13 -15.13
CA GLN A 276 -12.41 0.44 -15.33
C GLN A 276 -11.80 1.19 -14.13
N GLN A 277 -12.51 2.18 -13.57
CA GLN A 277 -12.07 2.91 -12.39
C GLN A 277 -11.98 2.01 -11.16
N LEU A 278 -12.94 1.09 -10.96
CA LEU A 278 -12.93 0.12 -9.87
C LEU A 278 -11.75 -0.84 -9.97
N LEU A 279 -11.49 -1.38 -11.17
CA LEU A 279 -10.37 -2.27 -11.44
C LEU A 279 -9.01 -1.60 -11.19
N ALA A 280 -8.90 -0.32 -11.54
CA ALA A 280 -7.68 0.48 -11.32
C ALA A 280 -7.60 1.09 -9.90
N SER A 281 -8.62 0.89 -9.06
CA SER A 281 -8.65 1.48 -7.73
C SER A 281 -7.59 0.83 -6.81
N PRO A 282 -7.06 1.56 -5.82
CA PRO A 282 -6.09 1.00 -4.88
C PRO A 282 -6.63 -0.20 -4.10
N ALA A 283 -7.95 -0.33 -3.96
CA ALA A 283 -8.57 -1.46 -3.27
C ALA A 283 -8.40 -2.77 -4.04
N ALA A 284 -8.21 -2.69 -5.37
CA ALA A 284 -8.08 -3.83 -6.24
C ALA A 284 -9.14 -4.94 -5.94
N PRO A 285 -10.44 -4.67 -6.21
CA PRO A 285 -11.50 -5.64 -6.05
C PRO A 285 -11.64 -6.59 -7.25
N ILE A 286 -12.15 -7.80 -7.00
CA ILE A 286 -12.73 -8.63 -8.06
C ILE A 286 -14.01 -7.94 -8.57
N VAL A 287 -14.06 -7.63 -9.87
CA VAL A 287 -15.22 -6.98 -10.50
C VAL A 287 -15.97 -7.97 -11.39
N LEU A 288 -17.29 -8.00 -11.26
CA LEU A 288 -18.16 -8.75 -12.15
C LEU A 288 -18.39 -7.93 -13.42
N LEU A 289 -18.13 -8.52 -14.58
CA LEU A 289 -18.23 -7.85 -15.87
C LEU A 289 -19.08 -8.69 -16.83
N THR A 290 -19.60 -8.04 -17.86
CA THR A 290 -20.39 -8.72 -18.89
C THR A 290 -19.45 -9.29 -19.95
N ARG A 291 -19.52 -10.61 -20.14
CA ARG A 291 -18.73 -11.31 -21.16
C ARG A 291 -19.20 -10.98 -22.58
N ARG A 292 -18.26 -10.91 -23.52
CA ARG A 292 -18.58 -10.78 -24.95
C ARG A 292 -19.09 -12.12 -25.54
N PRO A 293 -20.20 -12.11 -26.31
CA PRO A 293 -20.87 -13.33 -26.78
C PRO A 293 -20.14 -14.07 -27.92
N ASP A 294 -19.23 -13.39 -28.64
CA ASP A 294 -18.54 -13.84 -29.85
C ASP A 294 -17.24 -14.63 -29.60
N ARG A 295 -16.90 -14.92 -28.34
CA ARG A 295 -15.73 -15.72 -27.98
C ARG A 295 -16.17 -17.09 -27.41
N PRO A 296 -15.63 -18.22 -27.90
CA PRO A 296 -16.08 -19.56 -27.48
C PRO A 296 -15.94 -19.80 -25.97
N HIS A 297 -16.82 -20.65 -25.42
CA HIS A 297 -16.95 -20.99 -23.99
C HIS A 297 -15.63 -21.40 -23.31
N HIS A 298 -14.71 -21.95 -24.10
CA HIS A 298 -13.40 -22.47 -23.70
C HIS A 298 -12.34 -21.37 -23.54
N ALA A 299 -12.57 -20.17 -24.08
CA ALA A 299 -11.62 -19.07 -23.98
C ALA A 299 -11.78 -18.27 -22.67
N LEU A 300 -12.95 -18.32 -22.01
CA LEU A 300 -13.27 -17.44 -20.89
C LEU A 300 -14.46 -17.89 -20.01
N GLN A 301 -14.18 -18.43 -18.83
CA GLN A 301 -15.07 -18.29 -17.66
C GLN A 301 -14.47 -17.27 -16.69
N ALA A 302 -14.15 -16.10 -17.23
CA ALA A 302 -12.87 -15.48 -16.95
C ALA A 302 -12.92 -13.96 -16.77
N LEU A 303 -12.96 -13.48 -15.53
CA LEU A 303 -13.03 -12.05 -15.25
C LEU A 303 -12.28 -11.60 -14.01
N ALA A 304 -11.66 -10.43 -14.12
CA ALA A 304 -10.26 -10.25 -13.78
C ALA A 304 -9.93 -9.08 -12.85
N HIS A 305 -8.76 -9.16 -12.22
CA HIS A 305 -8.01 -8.04 -11.63
C HIS A 305 -6.86 -7.61 -12.56
N PRO A 306 -6.64 -6.31 -12.86
CA PRO A 306 -5.39 -5.82 -13.47
C PRO A 306 -4.28 -5.66 -12.42
N ILE A 307 -3.02 -5.79 -12.86
CA ILE A 307 -1.82 -5.50 -12.04
C ILE A 307 -1.51 -4.01 -12.06
#